data_AF-A0A963RSB2-F1
#
_entry.id   AF-A0A963RSB2-F1
#
_cell.length_a   1.000
_cell.length_b   1.000
_cell.length_c   1.000
_cell.angle_alpha   90.00
_cell.angle_beta   90.00
_cell.angle_gamma   90.00
#
_symmetry.space_group_name_H-M   'P 1'
#
loop_
_entity.id
_entity.type
_entity.pdbx_description
1 polymer ?
#
loop_
_entity_poly.entity_id
_entity_poly.type
_entity_poly.pdbx_seq_one_letter_code
_entity_poly.pdbx_strand_id
1 'polypeptide(L)'
;MSQENNTQDPLEFMRGMWSNMGFSLPGMVTPTVDVDELDKRIADMKAVEGWLKMNLNMLQMTTQGLEMQRATIAAVQAMSQVAKGEGAEPGGNPFAASMWPWNLMQPGQAGAAAEGAAETPAKQADKARTRTK
;
A
#
# COMPACT_ATOMS: atom_id res chain seq x y z
N MET A 1 43.60 20.42 44.78
CA MET A 1 43.11 21.07 43.54
C MET A 1 42.25 20.05 42.82
N SER A 2 40.94 20.08 43.06
CA SER A 2 39.98 19.19 42.42
C SER A 2 39.53 19.87 41.13
N GLN A 3 39.76 19.21 39.99
CA GLN A 3 39.40 19.72 38.67
C GLN A 3 37.88 19.78 38.51
N GLU A 4 37.38 21.00 38.33
CA GLU A 4 36.02 21.35 37.91
C GLU A 4 35.84 21.10 36.41
N ASN A 5 35.72 19.84 35.97
CA ASN A 5 35.56 19.54 34.55
C ASN A 5 34.21 18.91 34.23
N ASN A 6 33.34 19.75 33.68
CA ASN A 6 32.55 19.45 32.50
C ASN A 6 31.49 18.35 32.64
N THR A 7 30.32 18.75 33.13
CA THR A 7 29.06 18.12 32.72
C THR A 7 28.04 19.23 32.58
N GLN A 8 28.18 20.01 31.50
CA GLN A 8 27.16 20.98 31.10
C GLN A 8 25.82 20.25 31.03
N ASP A 9 24.92 20.61 31.93
CA ASP A 9 23.63 19.96 32.11
C ASP A 9 22.81 20.13 30.81
N PRO A 10 22.38 19.05 30.13
CA PRO A 10 21.58 19.13 28.90
C PRO A 10 20.34 20.00 29.05
N LEU A 11 19.85 20.13 30.28
CA LEU A 11 18.74 20.97 30.67
C LEU A 11 19.06 22.47 30.61
N GLU A 12 20.30 22.89 30.88
CA GLU A 12 20.74 24.29 30.76
C GLU A 12 20.94 24.70 29.30
N PHE A 13 21.40 23.79 28.44
CA PHE A 13 21.42 24.00 26.99
C PHE A 13 20.01 24.15 26.43
N MET A 14 19.09 23.27 26.83
CA MET A 14 17.68 23.34 26.44
C MET A 14 17.01 24.61 26.97
N ARG A 15 17.31 25.01 28.21
CA ARG A 15 16.85 26.26 28.83
C ARG A 15 17.41 27.48 28.10
N GLY A 16 18.68 27.47 27.72
CA GLY A 16 19.32 28.53 26.94
C GLY A 16 18.68 28.67 25.56
N MET A 17 18.40 27.56 24.88
CA MET A 17 17.72 27.57 23.58
C MET A 17 16.28 28.07 23.69
N TRP A 18 15.55 27.66 24.73
CA TRP A 18 14.16 28.08 24.97
C TRP A 18 14.05 29.55 25.41
N SER A 19 14.99 30.02 26.23
CA SER A 19 15.12 31.42 26.62
C SER A 19 15.55 32.32 25.47
N ASN A 20 16.43 31.85 24.57
CA ASN A 20 16.88 32.60 23.40
C ASN A 20 15.84 32.64 22.26
N MET A 21 14.87 31.71 22.27
CA MET A 21 13.69 31.73 21.40
C MET A 21 12.60 32.73 21.87
N GLY A 22 12.86 33.49 22.95
CA GLY A 22 11.98 34.57 23.41
C GLY A 22 10.84 34.14 24.34
N PHE A 23 10.81 32.88 24.80
CA PHE A 23 9.85 32.41 25.79
C PHE A 23 10.29 32.74 27.23
N SER A 24 10.60 34.00 27.49
CA SER A 24 10.51 34.50 28.87
C SER A 24 9.02 34.54 29.21
N LEU A 25 8.61 33.97 30.34
CA LEU A 25 7.28 34.18 30.90
C LEU A 25 7.34 35.31 31.95
N PRO A 26 7.33 36.60 31.56
CA PRO A 26 6.93 37.65 32.48
C PRO A 26 5.40 37.74 32.44
N GLY A 27 4.79 37.77 33.62
CA GLY A 27 3.36 38.00 33.73
C GLY A 27 2.90 39.23 32.94
N MET A 28 1.67 39.16 32.45
CA MET A 28 0.88 40.30 31.99
C MET A 28 1.40 41.00 30.73
N VAL A 29 1.31 40.33 29.58
CA VAL A 29 0.82 41.05 28.39
C VAL A 29 -0.64 40.65 28.23
N THR A 30 -1.51 41.61 28.52
CA THR A 30 -2.96 41.55 28.34
C THR A 30 -3.33 40.75 27.10
N PRO A 31 -4.27 39.79 27.18
CA PRO A 31 -4.80 39.14 26.00
C PRO A 31 -5.27 40.25 25.06
N THR A 32 -4.66 40.37 23.89
CA THR A 32 -5.24 41.20 22.83
C THR A 32 -6.53 40.50 22.44
N VAL A 33 -7.63 40.96 23.03
CA VAL A 33 -9.01 40.53 22.74
C VAL A 33 -9.44 41.13 21.39
N ASP A 34 -8.53 41.15 20.42
CA ASP A 34 -8.79 41.62 19.07
C ASP A 34 -9.23 40.42 18.25
N VAL A 35 -10.53 40.35 18.00
CA VAL A 35 -11.16 39.26 17.24
C VAL A 35 -10.58 39.19 15.83
N ASP A 36 -10.17 40.31 15.24
CA ASP A 36 -9.57 40.34 13.91
C ASP A 36 -8.18 39.67 13.89
N GLU A 37 -7.39 39.83 14.97
CA GLU A 37 -6.12 39.12 15.12
C GLU A 37 -6.34 37.62 15.29
N LEU A 38 -7.33 37.22 16.09
CA LEU A 38 -7.72 35.82 16.25
C LEU A 38 -8.17 35.21 14.92
N ASP A 39 -8.98 35.90 14.14
CA ASP A 39 -9.43 35.43 12.82
C ASP A 39 -8.26 35.25 11.86
N LYS A 40 -7.28 36.17 11.87
CA LYS A 40 -6.07 36.03 11.07
C LYS A 40 -5.23 34.82 11.51
N ARG A 41 -5.05 34.61 12.82
CA ARG A 41 -4.34 33.45 13.36
C ARG A 41 -5.07 32.14 13.03
N ILE A 42 -6.40 32.14 13.10
CA ILE A 42 -7.22 30.99 12.71
C ILE A 42 -7.04 30.68 11.22
N ALA A 43 -7.07 31.70 10.35
CA ALA A 43 -6.87 31.52 8.92
C ALA A 43 -5.48 30.95 8.59
N ASP A 44 -4.43 31.47 9.23
CA ASP A 44 -3.07 30.97 9.06
C ASP A 44 -2.93 29.52 9.55
N MET A 45 -3.46 29.20 10.74
CA MET A 45 -3.47 27.84 11.25
C MET A 45 -4.26 26.86 10.38
N LYS A 46 -5.36 27.29 9.75
CA LYS A 46 -6.09 26.48 8.77
C LYS A 46 -5.28 26.25 7.48
N ALA A 47 -4.52 27.25 7.04
CA ALA A 47 -3.63 27.09 5.88
C ALA A 47 -2.51 26.08 6.18
N VAL A 48 -1.89 26.20 7.36
CA VAL A 48 -0.88 25.24 7.85
C VAL A 48 -1.48 23.84 7.97
N GLU A 49 -2.68 23.71 8.56
CA GLU A 49 -3.40 22.44 8.66
C GLU A 49 -3.64 21.82 7.27
N GLY A 50 -4.07 22.62 6.29
CA GLY A 50 -4.26 22.18 4.91
C GLY A 50 -2.97 21.67 4.28
N TRP A 51 -1.85 22.38 4.47
CA TRP A 51 -0.55 21.96 3.96
C TRP A 51 -0.04 20.67 4.61
N LEU A 52 -0.23 20.52 5.93
CA LEU A 52 0.12 19.29 6.65
C LEU A 52 -0.72 18.10 6.20
N LYS A 53 -2.03 18.29 5.94
CA LYS A 53 -2.88 17.24 5.35
C LYS A 53 -2.39 16.82 3.97
N MET A 54 -1.97 17.78 3.13
CA MET A 54 -1.40 17.47 1.82
C MET A 54 -0.11 16.65 1.94
N ASN A 55 0.78 17.01 2.86
CA ASN A 55 2.00 16.24 3.14
C ASN A 55 1.69 14.83 3.62
N LEU A 56 0.73 14.68 4.54
CA LEU A 56 0.29 13.38 5.03
C LEU A 56 -0.23 12.50 3.89
N ASN A 57 -1.09 13.05 3.03
CA ASN A 57 -1.62 12.32 1.88
C ASN A 57 -0.51 11.86 0.93
N MET A 58 0.48 12.71 0.65
CA MET A 58 1.61 12.35 -0.20
C MET A 58 2.47 11.22 0.40
N LEU A 59 2.71 11.27 1.71
CA LEU A 59 3.42 10.21 2.42
C LEU A 59 2.66 8.89 2.36
N GLN A 60 1.35 8.90 2.61
CA GLN A 60 0.51 7.70 2.51
C GLN A 60 0.54 7.08 1.10
N MET A 61 0.46 7.90 0.05
CA MET A 61 0.59 7.43 -1.34
C MET A 61 1.97 6.81 -1.60
N THR A 62 3.03 7.41 -1.07
CA THR A 62 4.39 6.87 -1.22
C THR A 62 4.54 5.52 -0.51
N THR A 63 4.00 5.39 0.70
CA THR A 63 3.98 4.12 1.44
C THR A 63 3.28 3.03 0.65
N GLN A 64 2.08 3.30 0.11
CA GLN A 64 1.35 2.34 -0.71
C GLN A 64 2.14 1.95 -1.98
N GLY A 65 2.81 2.92 -2.61
CA GLY A 65 3.70 2.65 -3.74
C GLY A 65 4.86 1.73 -3.38
N LEU A 66 5.49 1.92 -2.22
CA LEU A 66 6.56 1.06 -1.71
C LEU A 66 6.06 -0.33 -1.33
N GLU A 67 4.87 -0.44 -0.74
CA GLU A 67 4.23 -1.72 -0.41
C GLU A 67 3.93 -2.53 -1.68
N MET A 68 3.45 -1.88 -2.75
CA MET A 68 3.23 -2.53 -4.05
C MET A 68 4.55 -2.96 -4.70
N GLN A 69 5.61 -2.16 -4.60
CA GLN A 69 6.95 -2.54 -5.08
C GLN A 69 7.49 -3.75 -4.31
N ARG A 70 7.34 -3.77 -2.98
CA ARG A 70 7.72 -4.91 -2.14
C ARG A 70 6.96 -6.17 -2.54
N ALA A 71 5.64 -6.08 -2.73
CA ALA A 71 4.82 -7.21 -3.14
C ALA A 71 5.27 -7.77 -4.51
N THR A 72 5.63 -6.89 -5.44
CA THR A 72 6.15 -7.29 -6.76
C THR A 72 7.50 -8.02 -6.65
N ILE A 73 8.43 -7.49 -5.85
CA ILE A 73 9.72 -8.15 -5.61
C ILE A 73 9.51 -9.52 -4.92
N ALA A 74 8.60 -9.60 -3.95
CA ALA A 74 8.27 -10.85 -3.27
C ALA A 74 7.70 -11.90 -4.26
N ALA A 75 6.86 -11.49 -5.20
CA ALA A 75 6.35 -12.38 -6.25
C ALA A 75 7.48 -12.88 -7.19
N VAL A 76 8.39 -12.01 -7.59
CA VAL A 76 9.57 -12.39 -8.39
C VAL A 76 10.47 -13.37 -7.64
N GLN A 77 10.69 -13.14 -6.34
CA GLN A 77 11.46 -14.07 -5.50
C GLN A 77 10.74 -15.42 -5.38
N ALA A 78 9.43 -15.44 -5.15
CA ALA A 78 8.66 -16.68 -5.09
C ALA A 78 8.75 -17.47 -6.40
N MET A 79 8.60 -16.83 -7.56
CA MET A 79 8.79 -17.46 -8.87
C MET A 79 10.22 -18.00 -9.06
N SER A 80 11.24 -17.26 -8.65
CA SER A 80 12.64 -17.71 -8.70
C SER A 80 12.88 -18.95 -7.83
N GLN A 81 12.22 -19.03 -6.67
CA GLN A 81 12.33 -20.19 -5.77
C GLN A 81 11.59 -21.41 -6.31
N VAL A 82 10.42 -21.24 -6.93
CA VAL A 82 9.72 -22.33 -7.65
C VAL A 82 10.53 -22.80 -8.86
N ALA A 83 11.15 -21.89 -9.62
CA ALA A 83 12.06 -22.30 -10.71
C ALA A 83 13.30 -23.07 -10.21
N LYS A 84 13.68 -22.91 -8.94
CA LYS A 84 14.78 -23.65 -8.30
C LYS A 84 14.35 -24.93 -7.59
N GLY A 85 13.08 -25.05 -7.21
CA GLY A 85 12.53 -26.18 -6.47
C GLY A 85 11.33 -26.75 -7.21
N GLU A 86 11.49 -27.97 -7.73
CA GLU A 86 10.57 -28.73 -8.59
C GLU A 86 10.88 -28.63 -10.09
N GLY A 87 11.59 -29.65 -10.57
CA GLY A 87 11.44 -30.23 -11.90
C GLY A 87 11.29 -29.25 -13.05
N ALA A 88 12.39 -28.63 -13.47
CA ALA A 88 12.53 -28.20 -14.85
C ALA A 88 12.46 -29.46 -15.74
N GLU A 89 11.25 -29.87 -16.11
CA GLU A 89 11.03 -30.68 -17.31
C GLU A 89 11.71 -29.92 -18.46
N PRO A 90 12.74 -30.50 -19.11
CA PRO A 90 13.49 -29.84 -20.16
C PRO A 90 12.63 -29.84 -21.43
N GLY A 91 11.67 -28.91 -21.49
CA GLY A 91 10.72 -28.80 -22.60
C GLY A 91 9.62 -27.75 -22.42
N GLY A 92 9.47 -27.17 -21.22
CA GLY A 92 8.48 -26.11 -20.98
C GLY A 92 8.81 -24.83 -21.76
N ASN A 93 7.96 -24.48 -22.72
CA ASN A 93 8.15 -23.33 -23.60
C ASN A 93 8.27 -22.02 -22.78
N PRO A 94 9.38 -21.26 -22.82
CA PRO A 94 9.59 -20.05 -22.01
C PRO A 94 8.58 -18.93 -22.31
N PHE A 95 7.90 -19.03 -23.45
CA PHE A 95 6.76 -18.20 -23.82
C PHE A 95 5.53 -18.41 -22.91
N ALA A 96 5.31 -19.63 -22.40
CA ALA A 96 4.21 -19.92 -21.48
C ALA A 96 4.44 -19.28 -20.10
N ALA A 97 5.70 -19.24 -19.63
CA ALA A 97 6.06 -18.56 -18.38
C ALA A 97 5.87 -17.04 -18.46
N SER A 98 6.01 -16.44 -19.65
CA SER A 98 5.75 -15.00 -19.86
C SER A 98 4.26 -14.66 -20.04
N MET A 99 3.42 -15.66 -20.31
CA MET A 99 1.96 -15.51 -20.46
C MET A 99 1.19 -15.71 -19.13
N TRP A 100 1.89 -15.92 -18.02
CA TRP A 100 1.30 -16.20 -16.70
C TRP A 100 0.23 -15.19 -16.22
N PRO A 101 0.34 -13.86 -16.44
CA PRO A 101 -0.66 -12.92 -15.96
C PRO A 101 -1.98 -13.04 -16.74
N TRP A 102 -1.91 -13.44 -18.01
CA TRP A 102 -3.08 -13.70 -18.86
C TRP A 102 -3.70 -15.07 -18.60
N ASN A 103 -2.87 -16.07 -18.26
CA ASN A 103 -3.34 -17.43 -17.95
C ASN A 103 -4.10 -17.49 -16.60
N LEU A 104 -3.67 -16.70 -15.60
CA LEU A 104 -4.35 -16.59 -14.31
C LEU A 104 -5.71 -15.86 -14.42
N MET A 105 -5.88 -15.05 -15.45
CA MET A 105 -7.10 -14.29 -15.71
C MET A 105 -8.13 -15.07 -16.55
N GLN A 106 -7.85 -16.32 -16.90
CA GLN A 106 -8.74 -17.17 -17.70
C GLN A 106 -9.56 -18.09 -16.79
N PRO A 107 -10.84 -17.77 -16.51
CA PRO A 107 -11.73 -18.72 -15.85
C PRO A 107 -12.05 -19.83 -16.86
N GLY A 108 -11.45 -21.01 -16.72
CA GLY A 108 -11.90 -22.18 -17.50
C GLY A 108 -10.92 -23.33 -17.72
N GLN A 109 -9.62 -23.18 -17.49
CA GLN A 109 -8.64 -24.25 -17.79
C GLN A 109 -8.27 -25.12 -16.57
N ALA A 110 -9.26 -25.46 -15.74
CA ALA A 110 -9.16 -26.52 -14.75
C ALA A 110 -10.30 -27.55 -14.86
N GLY A 111 -10.96 -27.66 -16.03
CA GLY A 111 -12.15 -28.51 -16.19
C GLY A 111 -12.36 -29.15 -17.56
N ALA A 112 -11.34 -29.26 -18.42
CA ALA A 112 -11.50 -29.78 -19.79
C ALA A 112 -10.61 -30.99 -20.12
N ALA A 113 -10.41 -31.90 -19.15
CA ALA A 113 -9.73 -33.17 -19.39
C ALA A 113 -10.46 -34.38 -18.79
N ALA A 114 -11.79 -34.30 -18.62
CA ALA A 114 -12.59 -35.42 -18.09
C ALA A 114 -13.91 -35.70 -18.82
N GLU A 115 -14.22 -35.04 -19.94
CA GLU A 115 -15.43 -35.38 -20.74
C GLU A 115 -15.06 -35.53 -22.22
N GLY A 116 -14.62 -36.73 -22.56
CA GLY A 116 -14.31 -37.13 -23.93
C GLY A 116 -14.44 -38.63 -24.11
N ALA A 117 -15.38 -39.27 -23.42
CA ALA A 117 -15.68 -40.69 -23.61
C ALA A 117 -17.13 -41.00 -23.20
N ALA A 118 -18.11 -40.46 -23.92
CA ALA A 118 -19.33 -41.18 -24.30
C ALA A 118 -20.22 -40.32 -25.21
N GLU A 119 -20.97 -41.04 -26.05
CA GLU A 119 -22.16 -40.59 -26.79
C GLU A 119 -21.94 -40.04 -28.20
N THR A 120 -21.85 -40.99 -29.13
CA THR A 120 -22.22 -40.85 -30.54
C THR A 120 -23.71 -40.53 -30.68
N PRO A 121 -24.13 -39.44 -31.35
CA PRO A 121 -25.51 -39.30 -31.76
C PRO A 121 -25.64 -39.67 -33.24
N ALA A 122 -26.19 -40.86 -33.51
CA ALA A 122 -26.62 -41.25 -34.86
C ALA A 122 -28.07 -41.73 -34.85
N LYS A 123 -28.97 -40.78 -35.11
CA LYS A 123 -30.08 -40.90 -36.08
C LYS A 123 -31.25 -41.86 -35.75
N GLN A 124 -32.35 -41.30 -35.23
CA GLN A 124 -33.73 -41.71 -35.59
C GLN A 124 -34.69 -40.58 -35.17
N ALA A 125 -35.07 -39.65 -36.05
CA ALA A 125 -36.13 -39.78 -37.04
C ALA A 125 -37.48 -40.25 -36.45
N ASP A 126 -38.31 -39.25 -36.16
CA ASP A 126 -39.73 -39.19 -36.48
C ASP A 126 -40.65 -40.33 -36.02
N LYS A 127 -41.39 -40.06 -34.93
CA LYS A 127 -42.81 -40.44 -34.86
C LYS A 127 -43.54 -39.60 -33.83
N ALA A 128 -43.95 -38.41 -34.25
CA ALA A 128 -45.13 -37.79 -33.69
C ALA A 128 -46.35 -38.64 -34.11
N ARG A 129 -46.73 -39.62 -33.28
CA ARG A 129 -48.08 -40.18 -33.34
C ARG A 129 -48.48 -40.82 -32.01
N THR A 130 -49.48 -40.19 -31.39
CA THR A 130 -50.50 -40.78 -30.51
C THR A 130 -49.99 -41.44 -29.22
N ARG A 131 -50.45 -40.93 -28.07
CA ARG A 131 -51.56 -41.56 -27.32
C ARG A 131 -51.77 -40.86 -25.98
N THR A 132 -52.86 -40.09 -25.94
CA THR A 132 -53.67 -39.85 -24.75
C THR A 132 -54.04 -41.18 -24.10
N LYS A 133 -53.73 -41.37 -22.82
CA LYS A 133 -54.65 -41.75 -21.73
C LYS A 133 -53.85 -42.13 -20.48
#